data_AF-A0A350IUP4-F1
#
_entry.id   AF-A0A350IUP4-F1
#
_cell.length_a   1.000
_cell.length_b   1.000
_cell.length_c   1.000
_cell.angle_alpha   90.00
_cell.angle_beta   90.00
_cell.angle_gamma   90.00
#
_symmetry.space_group_name_H-M   'P 1'
#
loop_
_entity.id
_entity.type
_entity.pdbx_description
1 polymer ?
#
loop_
_entity_poly.entity_id
_entity_poly.type
_entity_poly.pdbx_seq_one_letter_code
_entity_poly.pdbx_strand_id
1 'polypeptide(L)'
;MRRLQYARRHRIRLIDGLLNELELLNLAGESEVPGQLSRRATGVIMSADTHSLVMRPDRPIPIAAWMAALFEVQDTLMVSREDRAGD
;
A
#
# COMPACT_ATOMS: atom_id res chain seq x y z
N MET A 1 -22.52 4.91 6.89
CA MET A 1 -22.21 3.85 5.90
C MET A 1 -21.62 4.36 4.58
N ARG A 2 -22.30 5.23 3.80
CA ARG A 2 -21.79 5.67 2.46
C ARG A 2 -20.40 6.32 2.48
N ARG A 3 -20.11 7.18 3.46
CA ARG A 3 -18.80 7.86 3.59
C ARG A 3 -17.64 6.89 3.87
N LEU A 4 -17.84 5.91 4.75
CA LEU A 4 -16.86 4.85 5.06
C LEU A 4 -16.54 3.99 3.85
N GLN A 5 -17.56 3.58 3.09
CA GLN A 5 -17.36 2.82 1.86
C GLN A 5 -16.66 3.62 0.76
N TYR A 6 -16.97 4.92 0.64
CA TYR A 6 -16.30 5.82 -0.29
C TYR A 6 -14.82 6.00 0.06
N ALA A 7 -14.50 6.27 1.33
CA ALA A 7 -13.13 6.41 1.81
C ALA A 7 -12.31 5.13 1.55
N ARG A 8 -12.90 3.95 1.81
CA ARG A 8 -12.26 2.66 1.52
C ARG A 8 -11.98 2.47 0.02
N ARG A 9 -12.97 2.66 -0.85
CA ARG A 9 -12.79 2.53 -2.32
C ARG A 9 -11.78 3.53 -2.86
N HIS A 10 -11.77 4.74 -2.31
CA HIS A 10 -10.74 5.73 -2.64
C HIS A 10 -9.36 5.23 -2.26
N ARG A 11 -9.21 4.67 -1.06
CA ARG A 11 -7.95 4.12 -0.57
C ARG A 11 -7.43 2.93 -1.39
N ILE A 12 -8.31 2.00 -1.79
CA ILE A 12 -7.93 0.89 -2.68
C ILE A 12 -7.37 1.43 -4.01
N ARG A 13 -8.05 2.39 -4.64
CA ARG A 13 -7.57 3.01 -5.89
C ARG A 13 -6.24 3.75 -5.73
N LEU A 14 -6.01 4.36 -4.57
CA LEU A 14 -4.71 4.97 -4.27
C LEU A 14 -3.60 3.91 -4.19
N ILE A 15 -3.88 2.75 -3.56
CA ILE A 15 -2.94 1.64 -3.48
C ILE A 15 -2.65 1.05 -4.87
N ASP A 16 -3.69 0.82 -5.69
CA ASP A 16 -3.53 0.32 -7.06
C ASP A 16 -2.62 1.21 -7.90
N GLY A 17 -2.78 2.53 -7.79
CA GLY A 17 -1.92 3.49 -8.49
C GLY A 17 -0.46 3.42 -8.03
N LEU A 18 -0.23 3.28 -6.72
CA LEU A 18 1.13 3.13 -6.17
C LEU A 18 1.78 1.82 -6.59
N LEU A 19 1.03 0.72 -6.59
CA LEU A 19 1.51 -0.59 -7.04
C LEU A 19 1.91 -0.53 -8.51
N ASN A 20 1.09 0.09 -9.37
CA ASN A 20 1.42 0.26 -10.78
C ASN A 20 2.69 1.11 -11.00
N GLU A 21 2.85 2.22 -10.26
CA GLU A 21 4.09 3.03 -10.33
C GLU A 21 5.33 2.23 -9.89
N LEU A 22 5.23 1.43 -8.83
CA LEU A 22 6.31 0.56 -8.35
C LEU A 22 6.62 -0.57 -9.33
N GLU A 23 5.60 -1.18 -9.94
CA GLU A 23 5.77 -2.23 -10.94
C GLU A 23 6.49 -1.71 -12.19
N LEU A 24 6.14 -0.50 -12.66
CA LEU A 24 6.86 0.13 -13.77
C LEU A 24 8.34 0.37 -13.47
N LEU A 25 8.67 0.81 -12.25
CA LEU A 25 10.06 0.97 -11.81
C LEU A 25 10.79 -0.38 -11.74
N ASN A 26 10.13 -1.41 -11.20
CA ASN A 26 10.68 -2.76 -11.15
C ASN A 26 10.95 -3.32 -12.56
N LEU A 27 10.03 -3.11 -13.50
CA LEU A 27 10.19 -3.50 -14.91
C LEU A 27 11.30 -2.72 -15.63
N ALA A 28 11.53 -1.46 -15.24
CA ALA A 28 12.62 -0.63 -15.73
C ALA A 28 13.99 -1.04 -15.16
N GLY A 29 14.04 -1.97 -14.20
CA GLY A 29 15.27 -2.40 -13.54
C GLY A 29 15.77 -1.42 -12.46
N GLU A 30 14.92 -0.50 -12.03
CA GLU A 30 15.24 0.42 -10.94
C GLU A 30 15.37 -0.34 -9.63
N SER A 31 16.39 0.00 -8.84
CA SER A 31 16.65 -0.68 -7.56
C SER A 31 16.02 0.05 -6.37
N GLU A 32 15.73 1.35 -6.53
CA GLU A 32 15.28 2.23 -5.45
C GLU A 32 13.98 2.96 -5.81
N VAL A 33 13.16 3.20 -4.78
CA VAL A 33 11.91 3.96 -4.93
C VAL A 33 12.20 5.46 -4.84
N PRO A 34 11.78 6.27 -5.84
CA PRO A 34 11.92 7.73 -5.79
C PRO A 34 11.29 8.34 -4.53
N GLY A 35 11.93 9.35 -3.96
CA GLY A 35 11.54 9.92 -2.66
C GLY A 35 10.09 10.42 -2.57
N GLN A 36 9.49 10.87 -3.68
CA GLN A 36 8.08 11.26 -3.69
C GLN A 36 7.15 10.04 -3.60
N LEU A 37 7.49 8.95 -4.28
CA LEU A 37 6.72 7.71 -4.28
C LEU A 37 6.81 7.01 -2.92
N SER A 38 8.00 6.97 -2.31
CA SER A 38 8.19 6.39 -0.98
C SER A 38 7.40 7.15 0.10
N ARG A 39 7.36 8.49 0.05
CA ARG A 39 6.52 9.29 0.98
C ARG A 39 5.02 9.00 0.83
N ARG A 40 4.52 8.89 -0.40
CA ARG A 40 3.11 8.56 -0.66
C ARG A 40 2.77 7.16 -0.14
N ALA A 41 3.60 6.17 -0.46
CA ALA A 41 3.44 4.79 0.03
C ALA A 41 3.48 4.73 1.56
N THR A 42 4.45 5.40 2.19
CA THR A 42 4.56 5.49 3.65
C THR A 42 3.29 6.05 4.28
N GLY A 43 2.71 7.11 3.73
CA GLY A 43 1.46 7.68 4.26
C GLY A 43 0.28 6.70 4.19
N VAL A 44 0.21 5.87 3.14
CA VAL A 44 -0.84 4.85 2.99
C VAL A 44 -0.63 3.68 3.95
N ILE A 45 0.61 3.27 4.17
CA ILE A 45 0.97 2.16 5.06
C ILE A 45 0.79 2.55 6.52
N MET A 46 1.34 3.70 6.94
CA MET A 46 1.27 4.17 8.34
C MET A 46 -0.15 4.57 8.77
N SER A 47 -1.03 4.91 7.83
CA SER A 47 -2.43 5.20 8.14
C SER A 47 -3.30 3.94 8.20
N ALA A 48 -2.72 2.75 7.99
CA ALA A 48 -3.39 1.49 8.22
C ALA A 48 -2.95 1.00 9.60
N ASP A 49 -3.86 0.45 10.40
CA ASP A 49 -3.49 -0.28 11.63
C ASP A 49 -2.81 -1.63 11.29
N THR A 50 -2.10 -1.68 10.16
CA THR A 50 -1.40 -2.85 9.64
C THR A 50 0.03 -2.78 10.17
N HIS A 51 0.36 -3.69 11.09
CA HIS A 51 1.74 -3.99 11.42
C HIS A 51 2.37 -4.60 10.18
N SER A 52 3.30 -3.91 9.50
CA SER A 52 4.48 -4.53 8.85
C SER A 52 5.05 -3.64 7.75
N LEU A 53 5.57 -2.48 8.15
CA LEU A 53 6.76 -1.95 7.49
C LEU A 53 7.69 -1.46 8.58
N VAL A 54 8.52 -2.37 9.08
CA VAL A 54 9.72 -1.98 9.80
C VAL A 54 10.68 -1.41 8.76
N MET A 55 10.45 -0.15 8.38
CA MET A 55 11.33 0.63 7.54
C MET A 55 12.60 0.88 8.34
N ARG A 56 13.58 -0.01 8.21
CA ARG A 56 14.88 0.18 8.84
C ARG A 56 15.57 1.37 8.17
N PRO A 57 15.89 2.44 8.90
CA PRO A 57 16.33 3.71 8.29
C PRO A 57 17.74 3.64 7.69
N ASP A 58 18.46 2.54 7.86
CA ASP A 58 19.87 2.38 7.50
C ASP A 58 20.12 1.66 6.17
N ARG A 59 19.07 1.18 5.47
CA ARG A 59 19.23 0.52 4.17
C ARG A 59 18.16 0.93 3.15
N PRO A 60 18.54 1.06 1.86
CA PRO A 60 17.56 1.23 0.80
C PRO A 60 16.61 0.02 0.79
N ILE A 61 15.32 0.32 0.79
CA ILE A 61 14.27 -0.70 0.79
C ILE A 61 13.98 -1.07 -0.66
N PRO A 62 14.08 -2.35 -1.04
CA PRO A 62 13.85 -2.78 -2.42
C PRO A 62 12.39 -2.56 -2.81
N ILE A 63 12.16 -2.28 -4.10
CA ILE A 63 10.81 -2.07 -4.66
C ILE A 63 9.84 -3.21 -4.29
N ALA A 64 10.31 -4.46 -4.31
CA ALA A 64 9.53 -5.63 -3.91
C ALA A 64 8.98 -5.55 -2.48
N ALA A 65 9.74 -5.01 -1.53
CA ALA A 65 9.28 -4.86 -0.15
C ALA A 65 8.20 -3.77 -0.02
N TRP A 66 8.28 -2.71 -0.82
CA TRP A 66 7.21 -1.71 -0.90
C TRP A 66 5.92 -2.29 -1.46
N MET A 67 6.02 -3.08 -2.53
CA MET A 67 4.85 -3.74 -3.13
C MET A 67 4.20 -4.72 -2.16
N ALA A 68 5.00 -5.57 -1.49
CA ALA A 68 4.50 -6.53 -0.51
C ALA A 68 3.67 -5.85 0.60
N ALA A 69 4.19 -4.77 1.18
CA ALA A 69 3.48 -4.06 2.24
C ALA A 69 2.20 -3.36 1.75
N LEU A 70 2.18 -2.84 0.53
CA LEU A 70 0.97 -2.27 -0.06
C LEU A 70 -0.10 -3.34 -0.33
N PHE A 71 0.30 -4.56 -0.72
CA PHE A 71 -0.62 -5.68 -0.84
C PHE A 71 -1.22 -6.08 0.50
N GLU A 72 -0.44 -6.13 1.58
CA GLU A 72 -0.95 -6.44 2.93
C GLU A 72 -2.01 -5.42 3.38
N VAL A 73 -1.77 -4.12 3.15
CA VAL A 73 -2.74 -3.06 3.44
C VAL A 73 -4.00 -3.22 2.58
N GLN A 74 -3.83 -3.54 1.29
CA GLN A 74 -4.95 -3.76 0.39
C GLN A 74 -5.79 -4.97 0.81
N ASP A 75 -5.16 -6.08 1.19
CA ASP A 75 -5.81 -7.31 1.63
C ASP A 75 -6.61 -7.08 2.92
N THR A 76 -6.01 -6.39 3.90
CA THR A 76 -6.70 -5.98 5.13
C THR A 76 -7.96 -5.15 4.84
N LEU A 77 -7.88 -4.25 3.86
CA LEU A 77 -9.04 -3.49 3.41
C LEU A 77 -10.07 -4.40 2.72
N MET A 78 -9.65 -5.38 1.93
CA MET A 78 -10.52 -6.37 1.26
C MET A 78 -11.31 -7.22 2.27
N VAL A 79 -10.64 -7.86 3.23
CA VAL A 79 -11.24 -8.73 4.26
C VAL A 79 -12.28 -8.00 5.11
N SER A 80 -12.02 -6.72 5.46
CA SER A 80 -12.97 -5.86 6.21
C SER A 80 -14.36 -5.69 5.56
N ARG A 81 -14.54 -6.11 4.29
CA ARG A 81 -15.83 -6.11 3.58
C ARG A 81 -16.58 -7.43 3.72
N GLU A 82 -15.88 -8.56 3.76
CA GLU A 82 -16.48 -9.90 3.75
C GLU A 82 -17.04 -10.27 5.13
N ASP A 83 -16.34 -9.89 6.21
CA ASP A 83 -16.79 -10.13 7.59
C ASP A 83 -18.08 -9.38 7.99
N ARG A 84 -18.50 -8.36 7.22
CA ARG A 84 -19.76 -7.62 7.47
C ARG A 84 -20.94 -8.07 6.61
N ALA A 85 -20.74 -9.01 5.69
CA ALA A 85 -21.81 -9.52 4.82
C ALA A 85 -22.41 -10.84 5.32
N GLY A 86 -21.96 -11.34 6.48
CA GLY A 86 -22.34 -12.64 7.04
C GLY A 86 -23.06 -12.60 8.40
N ASP A 87 -23.67 -11.46 8.78
CA ASP A 87 -24.53 -11.33 9.97
C ASP A 87 -25.92 -10.81 9.57
#